data_AF-A0A8S3JJG0-F1
#
_entry.id   AF-A0A8S3JJG0-F1
#
_cell.length_a   1.000
_cell.length_b   1.000
_cell.length_c   1.000
_cell.angle_alpha   90.00
_cell.angle_beta   90.00
_cell.angle_gamma   90.00
#
_symmetry.space_group_name_H-M   'P 1'
#
loop_
_entity.id
_entity.type
_entity.pdbx_description
1 polymer ?
#
loop_
_entity_poly.entity_id
_entity_poly.type
_entity_poly.pdbx_seq_one_letter_code
_entity_poly.pdbx_strand_id
1 'polypeptide(L)'
;LTNSSHITSPTLTIYKDYFELYFLHDTEQFYRLEAATFLVHNSVTEYLKKVATRLDEEVHRVQSYLHPSTLSLLIKKVEEVLIRDQLDAIYTEAKKLLRDERYQDLALLFKLTNRIPNATNELKKIVENHIYEMGINTIERVSGTAINVS
;
A
#
# COMPACT_ATOMS: atom_id res chain seq x y z
N LEU A 1 -31.13 -28.28 -7.15
CA LEU A 1 -31.25 -26.87 -6.75
C LEU A 1 -31.32 -26.78 -5.23
N THR A 2 -30.19 -26.98 -4.55
CA THR A 2 -30.12 -26.80 -3.09
C THR A 2 -29.82 -25.34 -2.82
N ASN A 3 -30.90 -24.60 -2.54
CA ASN A 3 -30.86 -23.23 -2.07
C ASN A 3 -30.29 -23.25 -0.64
N SER A 4 -28.96 -23.27 -0.52
CA SER A 4 -28.26 -23.12 0.76
C SER A 4 -28.36 -21.66 1.18
N SER A 5 -29.52 -21.29 1.69
CA SER A 5 -29.69 -20.09 2.51
C SER A 5 -28.58 -20.08 3.55
N HIS A 6 -27.68 -19.12 3.42
CA HIS A 6 -26.55 -18.91 4.31
C HIS A 6 -27.12 -18.53 5.69
N ILE A 7 -27.42 -19.52 6.54
CA ILE A 7 -27.88 -19.27 7.90
C ILE A 7 -26.68 -18.74 8.68
N THR A 8 -26.48 -17.42 8.64
CA THR A 8 -25.65 -16.74 9.62
C THR A 8 -26.27 -16.98 10.99
N SER A 9 -25.51 -17.61 11.89
CA SER A 9 -25.95 -17.82 13.28
C SER A 9 -26.43 -16.48 13.87
N PRO A 10 -27.53 -16.44 14.65
CA PRO A 10 -28.00 -15.23 15.32
C PRO A 10 -26.89 -14.51 16.10
N THR A 11 -25.96 -15.27 16.69
CA THR A 11 -24.78 -14.74 17.40
C THR A 11 -23.83 -13.98 16.48
N LEU A 12 -23.64 -14.45 15.24
CA LEU A 12 -22.80 -13.77 14.25
C LEU A 12 -23.45 -12.47 13.78
N THR A 13 -24.77 -12.46 13.57
CA THR A 13 -25.49 -11.22 13.22
C THR A 13 -25.35 -10.17 14.32
N ILE A 14 -25.57 -10.55 15.59
CA ILE A 14 -25.38 -9.63 16.73
C ILE A 14 -23.94 -9.11 16.79
N TYR A 15 -22.94 -9.99 16.62
CA TYR A 15 -21.54 -9.57 16.58
C TYR A 15 -21.29 -8.52 15.49
N LYS A 16 -21.82 -8.74 14.29
CA LYS A 16 -21.61 -7.84 13.16
C LYS A 16 -22.26 -6.47 13.37
N ASP A 17 -23.52 -6.48 13.79
CA ASP A 17 -24.33 -5.26 13.87
C ASP A 17 -23.93 -4.37 15.07
N TYR A 18 -23.49 -4.97 16.17
CA TYR A 18 -23.23 -4.25 17.41
C TYR A 18 -21.75 -4.10 17.76
N PHE A 19 -20.85 -4.87 17.13
CA PHE A 19 -19.41 -4.77 17.38
C PHE A 19 -18.61 -4.55 16.10
N GLU A 20 -18.67 -5.47 15.12
CA GLU A 20 -17.78 -5.47 13.93
C GLU A 20 -17.86 -4.13 13.18
N LEU A 21 -19.08 -3.60 13.00
CA LEU A 21 -19.31 -2.34 12.31
C LEU A 21 -18.61 -1.15 12.99
N TYR A 22 -18.81 -0.97 14.29
CA TYR A 22 -18.21 0.14 15.04
C TYR A 22 -16.70 -0.01 15.17
N PHE A 23 -16.22 -1.23 15.42
CA PHE A 23 -14.79 -1.55 15.47
C PHE A 23 -14.09 -1.18 14.15
N LEU A 24 -14.68 -1.51 13.01
CA LEU A 24 -14.11 -1.19 11.70
C LEU A 24 -14.13 0.31 11.42
N HIS A 25 -15.19 1.01 11.82
CA HIS A 25 -15.27 2.47 11.73
C HIS A 25 -14.15 3.14 12.55
N ASP A 26 -14.00 2.75 13.80
CA ASP A 26 -13.01 3.36 14.70
C ASP A 26 -11.59 3.04 14.25
N THR A 27 -11.36 1.83 13.73
CA THR A 27 -10.09 1.43 13.14
C THR A 27 -9.75 2.28 11.91
N GLU A 28 -10.74 2.57 11.06
CA GLU A 28 -10.57 3.47 9.92
C GLU A 28 -10.11 4.86 10.37
N GLN A 29 -10.81 5.45 11.35
CA GLN A 29 -10.48 6.78 11.87
C GLN A 29 -9.09 6.81 12.53
N PHE A 30 -8.77 5.77 13.31
CA PHE A 30 -7.45 5.61 13.93
C PHE A 30 -6.33 5.63 12.88
N TYR A 31 -6.46 4.82 11.83
CA TYR A 31 -5.41 4.74 10.80
C TYR A 31 -5.33 5.98 9.91
N ARG A 32 -6.45 6.70 9.70
CA ARG A 32 -6.42 8.00 9.01
C ARG A 32 -5.59 9.01 9.79
N LEU A 33 -5.84 9.11 11.10
CA LEU A 33 -5.10 10.00 11.98
C LEU A 33 -3.63 9.58 12.11
N GLU A 34 -3.36 8.29 12.28
CA GLU A 34 -2.00 7.76 12.37
C GLU A 34 -1.21 8.06 11.09
N ALA A 35 -1.79 7.82 9.90
CA ALA A 35 -1.14 8.10 8.63
C ALA A 35 -0.83 9.59 8.47
N ALA A 36 -1.82 10.45 8.70
CA ALA A 36 -1.64 11.90 8.60
C ALA A 36 -0.56 12.40 9.56
N THR A 37 -0.57 11.93 10.81
CA THR A 37 0.42 12.35 11.82
C THR A 37 1.81 11.83 11.50
N PHE A 38 1.93 10.56 11.08
CA PHE A 38 3.22 9.94 10.84
C PHE A 38 3.92 10.54 9.61
N LEU A 39 3.19 10.79 8.53
CA LEU A 39 3.72 11.35 7.29
C LEU A 39 4.21 12.80 7.41
N VAL A 40 3.75 13.54 8.42
CA VAL A 40 4.24 14.91 8.70
C VAL A 40 5.68 14.90 9.21
N HIS A 41 6.09 13.86 9.93
CA HIS A 41 7.37 13.83 10.65
C HIS A 41 8.36 12.79 10.11
N ASN A 42 7.94 11.91 9.21
CA ASN A 42 8.74 10.77 8.76
C ASN A 42 8.72 10.63 7.24
N SER A 43 9.69 9.91 6.70
CA SER A 43 9.73 9.60 5.27
C SER A 43 8.60 8.64 4.86
N VAL A 44 8.21 8.68 3.58
CA VAL A 44 7.26 7.72 3.01
C VAL A 44 7.81 6.29 3.10
N THR A 45 9.12 6.10 2.99
CA THR A 45 9.74 4.77 3.20
C THR A 45 9.54 4.23 4.61
N GLU A 46 9.75 5.05 5.65
CA GLU A 46 9.50 4.65 7.04
C GLU A 46 8.02 4.40 7.29
N TYR A 47 7.17 5.23 6.70
CA TYR A 47 5.73 5.02 6.72
C TYR A 47 5.34 3.65 6.15
N LEU A 48 5.85 3.28 4.97
CA LEU A 48 5.54 1.98 4.35
C LEU A 48 6.03 0.78 5.18
N LYS A 49 7.16 0.90 5.87
CA LYS A 49 7.62 -0.13 6.82
C LYS A 49 6.61 -0.29 7.96
N LYS A 50 6.12 0.82 8.50
CA LYS A 50 5.08 0.84 9.54
C LYS A 50 3.76 0.27 9.04
N VAL A 51 3.34 0.58 7.81
CA VAL A 51 2.13 -0.01 7.20
C VAL A 51 2.22 -1.53 7.13
N ALA A 52 3.37 -2.08 6.74
CA ALA A 52 3.57 -3.54 6.72
C ALA A 52 3.37 -4.14 8.13
N THR A 53 3.97 -3.53 9.16
CA THR A 53 3.79 -3.94 10.55
C THR A 53 2.33 -3.85 10.99
N ARG A 54 1.62 -2.76 10.66
CA ARG A 54 0.20 -2.59 11.01
C ARG A 54 -0.67 -3.67 10.39
N LEU A 55 -0.44 -4.04 9.13
CA LEU A 55 -1.21 -5.12 8.49
C LEU A 55 -1.01 -6.45 9.22
N ASP A 56 0.24 -6.79 9.57
CA ASP A 56 0.54 -8.03 10.31
C ASP A 56 -0.10 -8.02 11.72
N GLU A 57 -0.08 -6.87 12.40
CA GLU A 57 -0.73 -6.69 13.70
C GLU A 57 -2.25 -6.88 13.63
N GLU A 58 -2.92 -6.40 12.58
CA GLU A 58 -4.37 -6.58 12.40
C GLU A 58 -4.74 -8.02 12.06
N VAL A 59 -3.91 -8.73 11.28
CA VAL A 59 -4.08 -10.17 11.06
C VAL A 59 -3.99 -10.90 12.40
N HIS A 60 -2.96 -10.60 13.21
CA HIS A 60 -2.80 -11.21 14.52
C HIS A 60 -3.97 -10.88 15.45
N ARG A 61 -4.41 -9.63 15.47
CA ARG A 61 -5.55 -9.18 16.28
C ARG A 61 -6.80 -10.03 16.02
N VAL A 62 -7.11 -10.28 14.75
CA VAL A 62 -8.29 -11.08 14.41
C VAL A 62 -8.12 -12.53 14.88
N GLN A 63 -6.94 -13.11 14.68
CA GLN A 63 -6.65 -14.48 15.12
C GLN A 63 -6.71 -14.64 16.64
N SER A 64 -6.37 -13.59 17.40
CA SER A 64 -6.36 -13.64 18.86
C SER A 64 -7.74 -13.57 19.49
N TYR A 65 -8.63 -12.68 19.02
CA TYR A 65 -9.88 -12.42 19.75
C TYR A 65 -11.04 -11.87 18.93
N LEU A 66 -10.96 -11.76 17.60
CA LEU A 66 -12.11 -11.35 16.79
C LEU A 66 -12.71 -12.53 16.03
N HIS A 67 -13.98 -12.39 15.64
CA HIS A 67 -14.59 -13.41 14.80
C HIS A 67 -13.89 -13.44 13.43
N PRO A 68 -13.58 -14.63 12.85
CA PRO A 68 -12.82 -14.73 11.60
C PRO A 68 -13.45 -14.03 10.39
N SER A 69 -14.76 -13.77 10.41
CA SER A 69 -15.44 -12.96 9.38
C SER A 69 -14.87 -11.56 9.23
N THR A 70 -14.27 -11.03 10.29
CA THR A 70 -13.75 -9.66 10.35
C THR A 70 -12.51 -9.49 9.48
N LEU A 71 -11.71 -10.55 9.31
CA LEU A 71 -10.36 -10.46 8.74
C LEU A 71 -10.33 -9.77 7.38
N SER A 72 -11.13 -10.26 6.44
CA SER A 72 -11.10 -9.74 5.07
C SER A 72 -11.55 -8.28 5.01
N LEU A 73 -12.56 -7.91 5.81
CA LEU A 73 -13.12 -6.56 5.81
C LEU A 73 -12.18 -5.57 6.50
N LEU A 74 -11.56 -5.99 7.61
CA LEU A 74 -10.56 -5.21 8.35
C LEU A 74 -9.33 -4.94 7.50
N ILE A 75 -8.73 -5.98 6.91
CA ILE A 75 -7.52 -5.82 6.09
C ILE A 75 -7.80 -4.92 4.90
N LYS A 76 -8.92 -5.11 4.20
CA LYS A 76 -9.32 -4.22 3.12
C LYS A 76 -9.44 -2.77 3.60
N LYS A 77 -10.10 -2.54 4.74
CA LYS A 77 -10.27 -1.19 5.29
C LYS A 77 -8.94 -0.51 5.62
N VAL A 78 -8.01 -1.26 6.22
CA VAL A 78 -6.67 -0.78 6.56
C VAL A 78 -5.85 -0.51 5.30
N GLU A 79 -5.93 -1.36 4.28
CA GLU A 79 -5.28 -1.15 2.98
C GLU A 79 -5.81 0.10 2.25
N GLU A 80 -7.12 0.34 2.29
CA GLU A 80 -7.73 1.54 1.71
C GLU A 80 -7.12 2.81 2.35
N VAL A 81 -7.10 2.87 3.69
CA VAL A 81 -6.62 4.05 4.42
C VAL A 81 -5.11 4.22 4.33
N LEU A 82 -4.35 3.15 4.53
CA LEU A 82 -2.89 3.22 4.67
C LEU A 82 -2.12 3.12 3.35
N ILE A 83 -2.77 2.64 2.29
CA ILE A 83 -2.11 2.47 0.99
C ILE A 83 -2.85 3.25 -0.08
N ARG A 84 -4.15 3.00 -0.29
CA ARG A 84 -4.89 3.62 -1.40
C ARG A 84 -4.93 5.15 -1.25
N ASP A 85 -5.28 5.64 -0.08
CA ASP A 85 -5.39 7.09 0.18
C ASP A 85 -4.03 7.81 0.10
N GLN A 86 -2.91 7.08 0.16
CA GLN A 86 -1.56 7.63 0.15
C GLN A 86 -0.80 7.37 -1.16
N LEU A 87 -1.47 6.87 -2.21
CA LEU A 87 -0.82 6.48 -3.47
C LEU A 87 -0.02 7.62 -4.12
N ASP A 88 -0.49 8.86 -4.06
CA ASP A 88 0.23 9.99 -4.67
C ASP A 88 1.59 10.26 -3.99
N ALA A 89 1.62 10.19 -2.65
CA ALA A 89 2.85 10.30 -1.88
C ALA A 89 3.79 9.13 -2.18
N ILE A 90 3.23 7.92 -2.28
CA ILE A 90 3.94 6.69 -2.63
C ILE A 90 4.58 6.79 -4.03
N TYR A 91 3.83 7.24 -5.04
CA TYR A 91 4.34 7.40 -6.41
C TYR A 91 5.40 8.48 -6.51
N THR A 92 5.25 9.56 -5.75
CA THR A 92 6.27 10.61 -5.65
C THR A 92 7.55 10.07 -5.05
N GLU A 93 7.44 9.25 -4.02
CA GLU A 93 8.59 8.59 -3.39
C GLU A 93 9.25 7.57 -4.32
N ALA A 94 8.46 6.77 -5.06
CA ALA A 94 8.99 5.82 -6.04
C ALA A 94 9.92 6.49 -7.07
N LYS A 95 9.53 7.66 -7.58
CA LYS A 95 10.38 8.45 -8.50
C LYS A 95 11.70 8.86 -7.85
N LYS A 96 11.71 9.22 -6.55
CA LYS A 96 12.93 9.56 -5.82
C LYS A 96 13.81 8.33 -5.64
N LEU A 97 13.24 7.23 -5.15
CA LEU A 97 13.97 5.98 -4.91
C LEU A 97 14.60 5.41 -6.18
N LEU A 98 13.95 5.57 -7.34
CA LEU A 98 14.53 5.19 -8.63
C LEU A 98 15.78 6.00 -8.96
N ARG A 99 15.72 7.34 -8.83
CA ARG A 99 16.89 8.20 -9.05
C ARG A 99 18.04 7.92 -8.08
N ASP A 100 17.70 7.55 -6.86
CA ASP A 100 18.68 7.25 -5.80
C ASP A 100 19.12 5.77 -5.82
N GLU A 101 18.67 4.97 -6.79
CA GLU A 101 18.96 3.54 -6.93
C GLU A 101 18.64 2.70 -5.68
N ARG A 102 17.64 3.11 -4.89
CA ARG A 102 17.22 2.46 -3.63
C ARG A 102 16.25 1.31 -3.88
N TYR A 103 16.73 0.25 -4.53
CA TYR A 103 15.91 -0.87 -5.00
C TYR A 103 15.21 -1.68 -3.88
N GLN A 104 15.80 -1.77 -2.69
CA GLN A 104 15.19 -2.50 -1.57
C GLN A 104 13.90 -1.81 -1.09
N ASP A 105 13.92 -0.48 -1.00
CA ASP A 105 12.74 0.30 -0.61
C ASP A 105 11.68 0.31 -1.71
N LEU A 106 12.10 0.30 -2.99
CA LEU A 106 11.19 0.10 -4.12
C LEU A 106 10.49 -1.27 -4.08
N ALA A 107 11.17 -2.34 -3.69
CA ALA A 107 10.57 -3.67 -3.58
C ALA A 107 9.44 -3.70 -2.53
N LEU A 108 9.62 -3.03 -1.39
CA LEU A 108 8.57 -2.86 -0.39
C LEU A 108 7.38 -2.07 -0.94
N LEU A 109 7.67 -0.98 -1.66
CA LEU A 109 6.66 -0.14 -2.29
C LEU A 109 5.82 -0.96 -3.29
N PHE A 110 6.46 -1.71 -4.18
CA PHE A 110 5.78 -2.63 -5.10
C PHE A 110 4.90 -3.66 -4.37
N LYS A 111 5.45 -4.29 -3.33
CA LYS A 111 4.72 -5.30 -2.53
C LYS A 111 3.43 -4.71 -1.96
N LEU A 112 3.48 -3.49 -1.42
CA LEU A 112 2.33 -2.84 -0.79
C LEU A 112 1.33 -2.31 -1.82
N THR A 113 1.79 -1.67 -2.90
CA THR A 113 0.87 -1.21 -3.97
C THR A 113 0.15 -2.35 -4.67
N ASN A 114 0.76 -3.55 -4.73
CA ASN A 114 0.13 -4.72 -5.34
C ASN A 114 -1.08 -5.25 -4.57
N ARG A 115 -1.28 -4.78 -3.33
CA ARG A 115 -2.48 -5.07 -2.54
C ARG A 115 -3.68 -4.25 -3.01
N ILE A 116 -3.44 -3.13 -3.70
CA ILE A 116 -4.48 -2.26 -4.22
C ILE A 116 -4.71 -2.55 -5.71
N PRO A 117 -5.95 -2.92 -6.11
CA PRO A 117 -6.27 -3.14 -7.52
C PRO A 117 -5.88 -1.94 -8.39
N ASN A 118 -5.20 -2.21 -9.50
CA ASN A 118 -4.73 -1.24 -10.50
C ASN A 118 -3.63 -0.26 -10.03
N ALA A 119 -3.28 -0.18 -8.75
CA ALA A 119 -2.26 0.76 -8.27
C ALA A 119 -0.86 0.44 -8.79
N THR A 120 -0.53 -0.84 -9.00
CA THR A 120 0.76 -1.27 -9.55
C THR A 120 0.97 -0.83 -11.01
N ASN A 121 -0.10 -0.59 -11.77
CA ASN A 121 0.03 -0.20 -13.18
C ASN A 121 0.71 1.16 -13.32
N GLU A 122 0.36 2.11 -12.45
CA GLU A 122 0.99 3.43 -12.46
C GLU A 122 2.45 3.35 -11.99
N LEU A 123 2.72 2.51 -10.99
CA LEU A 123 4.09 2.28 -10.53
C LEU A 123 4.97 1.66 -11.64
N LYS A 124 4.43 0.72 -12.43
CA LYS A 124 5.14 0.16 -13.59
C LYS A 124 5.49 1.24 -14.61
N LYS A 125 4.54 2.11 -14.98
CA LYS A 125 4.81 3.24 -15.88
C LYS A 125 5.89 4.17 -15.34
N ILE A 126 5.89 4.43 -14.04
CA ILE A 126 6.92 5.25 -13.39
C ILE A 126 8.31 4.63 -13.59
N VAL A 127 8.43 3.30 -13.40
CA VAL A 127 9.68 2.58 -13.63
C VAL A 127 10.07 2.57 -15.11
N GLU A 128 9.12 2.27 -16.01
CA GLU A 128 9.33 2.27 -17.47
C GLU A 128 9.86 3.62 -17.96
N ASN A 129 9.21 4.71 -17.56
CA ASN A 129 9.62 6.06 -17.91
C ASN A 129 11.03 6.36 -17.38
N HIS A 130 11.35 5.96 -16.16
CA HIS A 130 12.68 6.17 -15.60
C HIS A 130 13.77 5.45 -16.41
N ILE A 131 13.53 4.18 -16.78
CA ILE A 131 14.45 3.40 -17.61
C ILE A 131 14.63 4.05 -18.98
N TYR A 132 13.54 4.52 -19.59
CA TYR A 132 13.58 5.21 -20.88
C TYR A 132 14.44 6.49 -20.80
N GLU A 133 14.19 7.35 -19.82
CA GLU A 133 14.95 8.59 -19.62
C GLU A 133 16.44 8.32 -19.34
N MET A 134 16.76 7.31 -18.53
CA MET A 134 18.15 6.90 -18.32
C MET A 134 18.82 6.47 -19.63
N GLY A 135 18.09 5.73 -20.48
CA GLY A 135 18.58 5.30 -21.79
C GLY A 135 18.92 6.47 -22.71
N ILE A 136 18.00 7.43 -22.84
CA ILE A 136 18.20 8.64 -23.66
C ILE A 136 19.41 9.45 -23.16
N ASN A 137 19.45 9.75 -21.85
CA ASN A 137 20.56 10.51 -21.25
C ASN A 137 21.92 9.81 -21.44
N THR A 138 21.94 8.48 -21.45
CA THR A 138 23.17 7.70 -21.67
C THR A 138 23.66 7.84 -23.12
N ILE A 139 22.76 7.76 -24.10
CA ILE A 139 23.10 7.90 -25.52
C ILE A 139 23.64 9.31 -25.82
N GLU A 140 22.96 10.36 -25.33
CA GLU A 140 23.37 11.75 -25.56
C GLU A 140 24.78 12.04 -25.00
N ARG A 141 25.09 11.51 -23.82
CA ARG A 141 26.43 11.64 -23.22
C ARG A 141 27.50 10.97 -24.06
N VAL A 142 27.23 9.78 -24.60
CA VAL A 142 28.18 9.05 -25.46
C VAL A 142 28.37 9.80 -26.78
N SER A 143 27.29 10.30 -27.40
CA SER A 143 27.36 11.09 -28.64
C SER A 143 28.12 12.42 -28.45
N GLY A 144 27.87 13.16 -27.35
CA GLY A 144 28.59 14.40 -27.05
C GLY A 144 30.07 14.19 -26.74
N THR A 145 30.44 13.05 -26.15
CA THR A 145 31.84 12.68 -25.91
C THR A 145 32.54 12.28 -27.21
N ALA A 146 31.85 11.62 -28.14
CA ALA A 146 32.41 11.22 -29.44
C ALA A 146 32.70 12.42 -30.37
N ILE A 147 31.97 13.52 -30.26
CA ILE A 147 32.18 14.74 -31.07
C ILE A 147 33.34 15.60 -30.54
N ASN A 148 33.67 15.53 -29.25
CA ASN A 148 34.74 16.32 -28.63
C ASN A 148 36.14 15.65 -28.68
N VAL A 149 36.26 14.47 -29.31
CA VAL A 149 37.54 13.73 -29.47
C VAL A 149 37.98 13.67 -30.95
N SER A 150 37.31 14.42 -31.83
CA SER A 150 37.66 14.61 -33.25
C SER A 150 38.04 16.06 -33.53
#